data_AF-A0A673HL91-F1
#
_entry.id   AF-A0A673HL91-F1
#
_cell.length_a   1.000
_cell.length_b   1.000
_cell.length_c   1.000
_cell.angle_alpha   90.00
_cell.angle_beta   90.00
_cell.angle_gamma   90.00
#
_symmetry.space_group_name_H-M   'P 1'
#
loop_
_entity.id
_entity.type
_entity.pdbx_description
1 polymer ?
#
loop_
_entity_poly.entity_id
_entity_poly.type
_entity_poly.pdbx_seq_one_letter_code
_entity_poly.pdbx_strand_id
1 'polypeptide(L)'
;MEKCCRSCMPCLKTLWDCIWPEFYYPSMARPAEIRTVSGDIRIPAPKRKPAQLYAALFDFEARSEEELTVKEGDKLSVIEKRGDYVFAKKLTGSLESGLVPANYVALVQDEFANYR
;
A
#
# COMPACT_ATOMS: atom_id res chain seq x y z
N MET A 1 16.80 15.57 6.48
CA MET A 1 16.66 15.85 7.93
C MET A 1 16.70 14.54 8.75
N GLU A 2 17.49 13.55 8.33
CA GLU A 2 17.51 12.22 9.00
C GLU A 2 18.71 12.05 9.94
N LYS A 3 19.58 13.06 10.03
CA LYS A 3 20.82 12.99 10.82
C LYS A 3 20.68 13.49 12.26
N CYS A 4 19.54 14.06 12.65
CA CYS A 4 19.34 14.65 13.99
C CYS A 4 18.79 13.65 15.04
N CYS A 5 18.06 12.60 14.64
CA CYS A 5 17.39 11.70 15.59
C CYS A 5 18.28 10.58 16.18
N ARG A 6 19.56 10.50 15.81
CA ARG A 6 20.48 9.45 16.33
C ARG A 6 21.24 9.84 17.59
N SER A 7 21.14 11.09 18.05
CA SER A 7 22.07 11.63 19.04
C SER A 7 21.55 11.70 20.48
N CYS A 8 20.25 11.45 20.75
CA CYS A 8 19.65 11.89 22.02
C CYS A 8 19.27 10.78 23.03
N MET A 9 19.46 9.48 22.75
CA MET A 9 19.07 8.43 23.69
C MET A 9 20.02 7.22 23.67
N PRO A 10 20.96 7.08 24.62
CA PRO A 10 21.93 5.97 24.62
C PRO A 10 21.39 4.63 25.18
N CYS A 11 20.14 4.53 25.63
CA CYS A 11 19.60 3.34 26.30
C CYS A 11 18.70 2.41 25.44
N LEU A 12 18.46 2.73 24.16
CA LEU A 12 17.54 1.96 23.30
C LEU A 12 18.22 1.22 22.14
N LYS A 13 19.56 1.11 22.14
CA LYS A 13 20.30 0.41 21.09
C LYS A 13 19.90 -1.06 20.98
N THR A 14 19.73 -1.74 22.11
CA THR A 14 19.38 -3.17 22.18
C THR A 14 17.99 -3.50 21.65
N LEU A 15 17.05 -2.56 21.71
CA LEU A 15 15.70 -2.77 21.19
C LEU A 15 15.65 -2.64 19.66
N TRP A 16 16.57 -1.87 19.07
CA TRP A 16 16.70 -1.72 17.63
C TRP A 16 17.43 -2.90 16.98
N ASP A 17 18.43 -3.48 17.66
CA ASP A 17 19.14 -4.70 17.20
C ASP A 17 18.24 -5.95 17.17
N CYS A 18 17.15 -5.99 17.94
CA CYS A 18 16.19 -7.12 17.92
C CYS A 18 15.18 -7.05 16.77
N ILE A 19 14.91 -5.85 16.25
CA ILE A 19 13.94 -5.63 15.16
C ILE A 19 14.63 -5.77 13.81
N TRP A 20 15.94 -5.50 13.75
CA TRP A 20 16.72 -5.66 12.53
C TRP A 20 18.04 -6.39 12.78
N PRO A 21 18.00 -7.70 13.09
CA PRO A 21 19.18 -8.52 12.92
C PRO A 21 19.42 -8.57 11.40
N GLU A 22 20.39 -7.77 10.96
CA GLU A 22 21.10 -7.90 9.71
C GLU A 22 21.16 -9.37 9.28
N PHE A 23 20.42 -9.70 8.23
CA PHE A 23 20.73 -10.58 7.08
C PHE A 23 21.98 -11.49 7.11
N TYR A 24 22.39 -12.00 8.26
CA TYR A 24 23.41 -13.02 8.42
C TYR A 24 22.76 -14.37 8.15
N TYR A 25 22.55 -14.64 6.85
CA TYR A 25 22.48 -16.02 6.40
C TYR A 25 23.79 -16.71 6.81
N PRO A 26 23.74 -17.81 7.57
CA PRO A 26 24.93 -18.54 7.95
C PRO A 26 25.60 -19.07 6.69
N SER A 27 26.93 -19.00 6.65
CA SER A 27 27.75 -19.57 5.60
C SER A 27 27.55 -21.09 5.52
N MET A 28 26.57 -21.54 4.74
CA MET A 28 26.51 -22.92 4.28
C MET A 28 27.26 -23.01 2.95
N ALA A 29 28.53 -23.37 3.07
CA ALA A 29 29.35 -23.80 1.96
C ALA A 29 28.73 -25.03 1.28
N ARG A 30 28.02 -24.83 0.16
CA ARG A 30 28.08 -25.64 -1.07
C ARG A 30 27.68 -24.74 -2.24
N PRO A 31 28.49 -24.58 -3.29
CA PRO A 31 27.99 -24.05 -4.54
C PRO A 31 27.02 -25.10 -5.09
N ALA A 32 25.73 -24.93 -4.83
CA ALA A 32 24.73 -25.58 -5.67
C ALA A 32 24.89 -24.92 -7.04
N GLU A 33 25.56 -25.62 -7.95
CA GLU A 33 25.57 -25.27 -9.36
C GLU A 33 24.11 -25.32 -9.83
N ILE A 34 23.44 -24.17 -9.72
CA ILE A 34 22.17 -23.94 -10.39
C ILE A 34 22.54 -24.06 -11.86
N ARG A 35 22.25 -25.21 -12.46
CA ARG A 35 22.32 -25.40 -13.90
C ARG A 35 21.42 -24.32 -14.48
N THR A 36 22.04 -23.26 -14.98
CA THR A 36 21.40 -22.20 -15.72
C THR A 36 20.79 -22.85 -16.95
N VAL A 37 19.57 -23.35 -16.80
CA VAL A 37 18.69 -23.56 -17.94
C VAL A 37 18.54 -22.17 -18.54
N SER A 38 19.25 -21.96 -19.65
CA SER A 38 19.04 -20.87 -20.58
C SER A 38 17.65 -21.07 -21.17
N GLY A 39 16.64 -20.76 -20.36
CA GLY A 39 15.24 -20.74 -20.72
C GLY A 39 14.77 -19.35 -20.37
N ASP A 40 14.44 -18.57 -21.38
CA ASP A 40 13.84 -17.25 -21.27
C ASP A 40 12.58 -17.31 -20.38
N ILE A 41 12.76 -17.21 -19.06
CA ILE A 41 11.67 -16.84 -18.15
C ILE A 41 11.36 -15.39 -18.46
N ARG A 42 10.47 -15.21 -19.43
CA ARG A 42 9.75 -13.96 -19.63
C ARG A 42 8.85 -13.82 -18.42
N ILE A 43 9.33 -13.15 -17.37
CA ILE A 43 8.47 -12.73 -16.26
C ILE A 43 7.38 -11.88 -16.92
N PRO A 44 6.11 -12.31 -16.97
CA PRO A 44 5.07 -11.50 -17.57
C PRO A 44 4.98 -10.23 -16.74
N ALA A 45 5.28 -9.09 -17.36
CA ALA A 45 5.16 -7.79 -16.71
C ALA A 45 3.78 -7.72 -16.04
N PRO A 46 3.68 -7.33 -14.76
CA PRO A 46 2.40 -7.30 -14.07
C PRO A 46 1.46 -6.39 -14.86
N LYS A 47 0.37 -6.96 -15.38
CA LYS A 47 -0.67 -6.20 -16.08
C LYS A 47 -1.28 -5.23 -15.06
N ARG A 48 -0.77 -4.00 -15.02
CA ARG A 48 -1.30 -2.94 -14.16
C ARG A 48 -2.72 -2.67 -14.64
N LYS A 49 -3.71 -3.12 -13.88
CA LYS A 49 -5.11 -2.71 -14.12
C LYS A 49 -5.14 -1.18 -14.06
N PRO A 50 -5.86 -0.49 -14.97
CA PRO A 50 -6.00 0.96 -14.89
C PRO A 50 -6.52 1.31 -13.49
N ALA A 51 -5.88 2.28 -12.83
CA ALA A 51 -6.27 2.72 -11.51
C ALA A 51 -7.66 3.36 -11.62
N GLN A 52 -8.67 2.63 -11.19
CA GLN A 52 -10.05 3.09 -11.24
C GLN A 52 -10.26 4.08 -10.11
N LEU A 53 -10.68 5.29 -10.47
CA LEU A 53 -10.88 6.38 -9.52
C LEU A 53 -12.26 6.27 -8.89
N TYR A 54 -12.32 6.42 -7.57
CA TYR A 54 -13.55 6.44 -6.81
C TYR A 54 -13.70 7.79 -6.09
N ALA A 55 -14.92 8.14 -5.72
CA ALA A 55 -15.24 9.24 -4.85
C ALA A 55 -16.07 8.73 -3.66
N ALA A 56 -15.84 9.31 -2.48
CA ALA A 56 -16.73 9.11 -1.35
C ALA A 56 -18.07 9.83 -1.61
N LEU A 57 -19.17 9.12 -1.41
CA LEU A 57 -20.54 9.63 -1.58
C LEU A 57 -21.04 10.39 -0.36
N PHE A 58 -20.51 10.07 0.82
CA PHE A 58 -20.91 10.65 2.10
C PHE A 58 -19.71 10.74 3.01
N ASP A 59 -19.82 11.56 4.05
CA ASP A 59 -18.87 11.58 5.14
C ASP A 59 -18.90 10.25 5.91
N PHE A 60 -17.71 9.70 6.19
CA PHE A 60 -17.54 8.50 6.99
C PHE A 60 -16.35 8.71 7.94
N GLU A 61 -16.63 8.59 9.23
CA GLU A 61 -15.63 8.69 10.29
C GLU A 61 -15.20 7.28 10.71
N ALA A 62 -13.90 7.02 10.67
CA ALA A 62 -13.32 5.75 11.08
C ALA A 62 -13.60 5.50 12.57
N ARG A 63 -14.13 4.32 12.88
CA ARG A 63 -14.40 3.85 14.26
C ARG A 63 -13.28 2.98 14.79
N SER A 64 -12.33 2.60 13.95
CA SER A 64 -11.21 1.72 14.28
C SER A 64 -10.00 2.12 13.43
N GLU A 65 -8.80 1.71 13.86
CA GLU A 65 -7.53 2.02 13.19
C GLU A 65 -7.39 1.41 11.79
N GLU A 66 -8.18 0.39 11.49
CA GLU A 66 -8.24 -0.27 10.19
C GLU A 66 -9.16 0.47 9.20
N GLU A 67 -10.03 1.35 9.69
CA GLU A 67 -10.99 2.12 8.88
C GLU A 67 -10.40 3.47 8.45
N LEU A 68 -10.88 4.01 7.32
CA LEU A 68 -10.40 5.26 6.76
C LEU A 68 -11.46 6.36 6.88
N THR A 69 -11.10 7.48 7.51
CA THR A 69 -11.96 8.67 7.54
C THR A 69 -11.97 9.38 6.18
N VAL A 70 -13.16 9.49 5.58
CA VAL A 70 -13.39 10.12 4.28
C VAL A 70 -14.48 11.18 4.39
N LYS A 71 -14.38 12.23 3.58
CA LYS A 71 -15.41 13.24 3.40
C LYS A 71 -16.08 13.08 2.04
N GLU A 72 -17.32 13.52 1.92
CA GLU A 72 -18.04 13.57 0.64
C GLU A 72 -17.18 14.27 -0.43
N GLY A 73 -17.06 13.63 -1.60
CA GLY A 73 -16.26 14.10 -2.71
C GLY A 73 -14.76 13.77 -2.64
N ASP A 74 -14.27 13.18 -1.55
CA ASP A 74 -12.87 12.75 -1.47
C ASP A 74 -12.56 11.72 -2.55
N LYS A 75 -11.47 11.94 -3.28
CA LYS A 75 -11.00 11.00 -4.31
C LYS A 75 -10.25 9.84 -3.66
N LEU A 76 -10.65 8.63 -4.01
CA LEU A 76 -10.15 7.38 -3.45
C LEU A 76 -9.66 6.46 -4.58
N SER A 77 -8.64 5.67 -4.28
CA SER A 77 -8.20 4.55 -5.10
C SER A 77 -8.52 3.25 -4.37
N VAL A 78 -9.44 2.45 -4.90
CA VAL A 78 -9.78 1.14 -4.32
C VAL A 78 -8.71 0.13 -4.72
N ILE A 79 -8.06 -0.46 -3.72
CA ILE A 79 -6.99 -1.44 -3.88
C ILE A 79 -7.56 -2.86 -3.87
N GLU A 80 -8.47 -3.14 -2.94
CA GLU A 80 -9.07 -4.46 -2.76
C GLU A 80 -10.53 -4.33 -2.28
N LYS A 81 -11.41 -5.22 -2.72
CA LYS A 81 -12.77 -5.33 -2.20
C LYS A 81 -12.85 -6.52 -1.24
N ARG A 82 -13.36 -6.30 -0.03
CA ARG A 82 -13.52 -7.29 1.04
C ARG A 82 -14.97 -7.33 1.51
N GLY A 83 -15.80 -8.11 0.81
CA GLY A 83 -17.23 -8.22 1.11
C GLY A 83 -17.93 -6.87 0.99
N ASP A 84 -18.49 -6.40 2.12
CA ASP A 84 -19.21 -5.14 2.24
C ASP A 84 -18.30 -3.91 2.41
N TYR A 85 -16.98 -4.11 2.53
CA TYR A 85 -16.00 -3.05 2.65
C TYR A 85 -15.02 -3.04 1.46
N VAL A 86 -14.43 -1.90 1.21
CA VAL A 86 -13.32 -1.72 0.27
C VAL A 86 -12.11 -1.20 1.02
N PHE A 87 -10.94 -1.78 0.74
CA PHE A 87 -9.68 -1.21 1.16
C PHE A 87 -9.29 -0.13 0.15
N ALA A 88 -9.35 1.11 0.59
CA ALA A 88 -9.15 2.28 -0.25
C ALA A 88 -8.00 3.14 0.27
N LYS A 89 -7.35 3.83 -0.66
CA LYS A 89 -6.34 4.85 -0.36
C LYS A 89 -6.88 6.21 -0.75
N LYS A 90 -6.76 7.16 0.17
CA LYS A 90 -7.14 8.54 -0.06
C LYS A 90 -6.12 9.24 -0.99
N LEU A 91 -6.64 9.97 -1.98
CA LEU A 91 -5.84 10.70 -2.97
C LEU A 91 -5.89 12.22 -2.74
N THR A 92 -6.76 12.69 -1.85
CA THR A 92 -6.97 14.11 -1.55
C THR A 92 -6.73 14.39 -0.08
N GLY A 93 -5.95 15.42 0.26
CA GLY A 93 -5.60 15.74 1.65
C GLY A 93 -4.56 14.78 2.22
N SER A 94 -5.00 13.82 3.04
CA SER A 94 -4.13 12.85 3.71
C SER A 94 -3.85 11.63 2.84
N LEU A 95 -2.62 11.13 2.84
CA LEU A 95 -2.20 9.93 2.08
C LEU A 95 -2.45 8.63 2.87
N GLU A 96 -3.59 8.56 3.56
CA GLU A 96 -3.97 7.44 4.43
C GLU A 96 -4.71 6.35 3.64
N SER A 97 -4.70 5.13 4.18
CA SER A 97 -5.39 3.98 3.59
C SER A 97 -6.07 3.17 4.68
N GLY A 98 -7.25 2.65 4.37
CA GLY A 98 -8.05 1.87 5.32
C GLY A 98 -9.32 1.36 4.66
N LEU A 99 -10.17 0.75 5.48
CA LEU A 99 -11.45 0.22 5.07
C LEU A 99 -12.51 1.31 5.03
N VAL A 100 -13.31 1.30 3.96
CA VAL A 100 -14.49 2.14 3.78
C VAL A 100 -15.65 1.24 3.36
N PRO A 101 -16.88 1.42 3.87
CA PRO A 101 -18.03 0.66 3.40
C PRO A 101 -18.22 0.81 1.88
N ALA A 102 -18.47 -0.28 1.17
CA ALA A 102 -18.59 -0.28 -0.29
C ALA A 102 -19.73 0.61 -0.79
N ASN A 103 -20.80 0.77 0.01
CA ASN A 103 -21.94 1.64 -0.29
C ASN A 103 -21.63 3.14 -0.17
N TYR A 104 -20.47 3.50 0.38
CA TYR A 104 -20.04 4.89 0.57
C TYR A 104 -19.10 5.36 -0.54
N VAL A 105 -18.76 4.50 -1.50
CA VAL A 105 -17.86 4.83 -2.61
C VAL A 105 -18.55 4.62 -3.95
N ALA A 106 -18.32 5.53 -4.89
CA ALA A 106 -18.77 5.39 -6.27
C ALA A 106 -17.61 5.57 -7.24
N LEU A 107 -17.68 4.87 -8.37
CA LEU A 107 -16.76 5.06 -9.47
C LEU A 107 -16.91 6.47 -10.04
N VAL A 108 -15.82 7.21 -10.10
CA VAL A 108 -15.77 8.47 -10.85
C VAL A 108 -15.59 8.08 -12.32
N GLN A 109 -16.70 8.04 -13.05
CA GLN A 109 -16.62 8.05 -14.50
C GLN A 109 -16.19 9.45 -14.89
N ASP A 110 -15.05 9.57 -15.56
CA ASP A 110 -14.62 10.84 -16.11
C ASP A 110 -15.59 11.19 -17.26
N GLU A 111 -16.66 11.91 -16.94
CA GLU A 111 -17.72 12.30 -17.89
C GLU A 111 -17.17 13.17 -19.04
N PHE A 112 -15.96 13.71 -18.91
CA PHE A 112 -15.27 14.45 -19.97
C PHE A 112 -14.68 13.55 -21.07
N ALA A 113 -14.59 12.24 -20.86
CA ALA A 113 -14.11 11.30 -21.89
C ALA A 113 -15.14 11.02 -23.01
N ASN A 114 -16.42 11.39 -22.81
CA ASN A 114 -17.52 11.12 -23.75
C ASN A 114 -17.89 12.29 -24.68
N TYR A 115 -17.18 13.43 -24.63
CA TYR A 115 -17.41 14.58 -25.52
C TYR A 115 -16.37 14.70 -26.63
N ARG A 116 -16.09 13.58 -27.31
CA ARG A 116 -15.19 13.55 -28.47
C ARG A 116 -15.94 13.54 -29.78
#